data_AF-A0AAW9SNA5-F1
#
_entry.id   AF-A0AAW9SNA5-F1
#
_cell.length_a   1.000
_cell.length_b   1.000
_cell.length_c   1.000
_cell.angle_alpha   90.00
_cell.angle_beta   90.00
_cell.angle_gamma   90.00
#
_symmetry.space_group_name_H-M   'P 1'
#
loop_
_entity.id
_entity.type
_entity.pdbx_description
1 polymer ?
#
loop_
_entity_poly.entity_id
_entity_poly.type
_entity_poly.pdbx_seq_one_letter_code
_entity_poly.pdbx_strand_id
1 'polypeptide(L)'
;MAALDAHFGAAMREALAGGAPEDIAVLTQAMAGAAGPVAGLAGDWRCRTLKLGEISALVVYGNFDCRITEAGPGRWEMQKRTGSQRTEGAIVSGPGGTLTYYGVGYVAGGPAVDYAGLPPDDQTAIEPGQTVAQPGIVEQVSQTHARVLFPDPILESRFDILYLTR
;
A
#
# COMPACT_ATOMS: atom_id res chain seq x y z
N MET A 1 6.94 10.81 -2.47
CA MET A 1 7.76 9.84 -3.25
C MET A 1 9.25 10.15 -3.23
N ALA A 2 9.67 11.43 -3.17
CA ALA A 2 11.06 11.73 -2.83
C ALA A 2 11.43 10.98 -1.53
N ALA A 3 12.65 10.43 -1.48
CA ALA A 3 13.17 9.65 -0.35
C ALA A 3 12.57 8.25 -0.09
N LEU A 4 11.87 7.62 -1.06
CA LEU A 4 11.40 6.22 -0.96
C LEU A 4 12.47 5.30 -0.33
N ASP A 5 13.67 5.30 -0.91
CA ASP A 5 14.78 4.44 -0.48
C ASP A 5 15.26 4.75 0.94
N ALA A 6 15.17 6.01 1.37
CA ALA A 6 15.56 6.41 2.72
C ALA A 6 14.54 5.93 3.76
N HIS A 7 13.24 6.14 3.50
CA HIS A 7 12.18 5.63 4.37
C HIS A 7 12.22 4.10 4.42
N PHE A 8 12.34 3.45 3.26
CA PHE A 8 12.44 1.99 3.16
C PHE A 8 13.67 1.46 3.90
N GLY A 9 14.85 2.01 3.66
CA GLY A 9 16.08 1.53 4.30
C GLY A 9 16.09 1.69 5.82
N ALA A 10 15.54 2.79 6.34
CA ALA A 10 15.38 2.98 7.77
C ALA A 10 14.34 2.01 8.36
N ALA A 11 13.17 1.89 7.74
CA ALA A 11 12.10 1.03 8.20
C ALA A 11 12.50 -0.46 8.17
N MET A 12 13.20 -0.90 7.12
CA MET A 12 13.75 -2.26 7.02
C MET A 12 14.77 -2.56 8.12
N ARG A 13 15.62 -1.58 8.48
CA ARG A 13 16.58 -1.76 9.58
C ARG A 13 15.88 -1.97 10.91
N GLU A 14 14.87 -1.15 11.21
CA GLU A 14 14.06 -1.28 12.41
C GLU A 14 13.34 -2.63 12.44
N ALA A 15 12.68 -3.01 11.34
CA ALA A 15 11.96 -4.27 11.20
C ALA A 15 12.85 -5.51 11.39
N LEU A 16 14.04 -5.53 10.78
CA LEU A 16 14.97 -6.65 10.91
C LEU A 16 15.63 -6.72 12.30
N ALA A 17 15.75 -5.60 13.01
CA ALA A 17 16.34 -5.55 14.34
C ALA A 17 15.37 -5.98 15.45
N GLY A 18 14.07 -5.70 15.29
CA GLY A 18 13.08 -5.89 16.37
C GLY A 18 11.83 -6.70 16.01
N GLY A 19 11.65 -7.10 14.75
CA GLY A 19 10.50 -7.88 14.31
C GLY A 19 10.52 -9.32 14.81
N ALA A 20 9.34 -9.90 15.03
CA ALA A 20 9.22 -11.32 15.31
C ALA A 20 9.70 -12.16 14.11
N PRO A 21 10.37 -13.32 14.31
CA PRO A 21 10.88 -14.13 13.21
C PRO A 21 9.84 -14.52 12.15
N GLU A 22 8.63 -14.85 12.57
CA GLU A 22 7.49 -15.17 11.71
C GLU A 22 7.05 -13.98 10.85
N ASP A 23 7.10 -12.77 11.39
CA ASP A 23 6.74 -11.55 10.70
C ASP A 23 7.83 -11.15 9.70
N ILE A 24 9.10 -11.30 10.08
CA ILE A 24 10.25 -11.11 9.18
C ILE A 24 10.17 -12.07 7.99
N ALA A 25 9.71 -13.32 8.20
CA ALA A 25 9.52 -14.26 7.11
C ALA A 25 8.45 -13.76 6.12
N VAL A 26 7.33 -13.21 6.60
CA VAL A 26 6.30 -12.61 5.73
C VAL A 26 6.82 -11.37 5.02
N LEU A 27 7.56 -10.49 5.70
CA LEU A 27 8.21 -9.33 5.08
C LEU A 27 9.15 -9.76 3.95
N THR A 28 9.96 -10.79 4.20
CA THR A 28 10.88 -11.35 3.19
C THR A 28 10.11 -11.88 1.98
N GLN A 29 8.98 -12.57 2.19
CA GLN A 29 8.11 -13.02 1.09
C GLN A 29 7.51 -11.85 0.31
N ALA A 30 6.98 -10.83 1.01
CA ALA A 30 6.40 -9.65 0.36
C ALA A 30 7.43 -8.94 -0.53
N MET A 31 8.68 -8.85 -0.08
CA MET A 31 9.78 -8.20 -0.79
C MET A 31 10.53 -9.08 -1.78
N ALA A 32 10.28 -10.39 -1.81
CA ALA A 32 10.93 -11.29 -2.75
C ALA A 32 10.56 -10.98 -4.21
N GLY A 33 11.53 -11.11 -5.11
CA GLY A 33 11.35 -10.89 -6.54
C GLY A 33 11.44 -9.43 -6.98
N ALA A 34 11.90 -9.24 -8.22
CA ALA A 34 11.96 -7.94 -8.87
C ALA A 34 10.59 -7.58 -9.48
N ALA A 35 10.29 -6.28 -9.52
CA ALA A 35 9.15 -5.78 -10.30
C ALA A 35 9.33 -6.15 -11.78
N GLY A 36 8.26 -6.67 -12.38
CA GLY A 36 8.20 -7.06 -13.78
C GLY A 36 7.15 -6.26 -14.56
N PRO A 37 6.92 -6.61 -15.84
CA PRO A 37 5.88 -5.99 -16.63
C PRO A 37 4.49 -6.25 -16.04
N VAL A 38 3.63 -5.23 -16.12
CA VAL A 38 2.26 -5.31 -15.62
C VAL A 38 1.44 -6.20 -16.55
N ALA A 39 0.93 -7.31 -16.00
CA ALA A 39 0.13 -8.28 -16.75
C ALA A 39 -0.92 -8.93 -15.84
N GLY A 40 -2.19 -8.78 -16.19
CA GLY A 40 -3.29 -9.40 -15.44
C GLY A 40 -3.41 -8.88 -14.00
N LEU A 41 -3.20 -7.57 -13.80
CA LEU A 41 -3.32 -6.91 -12.49
C LEU A 41 -4.77 -6.87 -11.99
N ALA A 42 -5.73 -6.74 -12.91
CA ALA A 42 -7.15 -6.78 -12.58
C ALA A 42 -7.54 -8.18 -12.06
N GLY A 43 -8.21 -8.22 -10.91
CA GLY A 43 -8.61 -9.46 -10.26
C GLY A 43 -9.07 -9.26 -8.82
N ASP A 44 -9.53 -10.34 -8.21
CA ASP A 44 -9.64 -10.45 -6.76
C ASP A 44 -8.28 -10.84 -6.19
N TRP A 45 -7.92 -10.23 -5.06
CA TRP A 45 -6.65 -10.39 -4.39
C TRP A 45 -6.87 -10.61 -2.90
N ARG A 46 -6.02 -11.43 -2.29
CA ARG A 46 -5.78 -11.36 -0.85
C ARG A 46 -4.72 -10.32 -0.59
N CYS A 47 -4.97 -9.43 0.37
CA CYS A 47 -4.03 -8.38 0.71
C CYS A 47 -3.79 -8.31 2.21
N ARG A 48 -2.56 -8.03 2.62
CA ARG A 48 -2.23 -7.75 4.03
C ARG A 48 -1.30 -6.57 4.13
N THR A 49 -1.49 -5.78 5.17
CA THR A 49 -0.65 -4.62 5.46
C THR A 49 0.51 -5.05 6.36
N LEU A 50 1.71 -4.61 6.04
CA LEU A 50 2.87 -4.68 6.91
C LEU A 50 3.25 -3.25 7.27
N LYS A 51 3.34 -2.93 8.56
CA LYS A 51 3.79 -1.64 9.08
C LYS A 51 5.20 -1.78 9.61
N LEU A 52 6.12 -0.97 9.10
CA LEU A 52 7.54 -1.04 9.44
C LEU A 52 7.98 0.26 10.13
N GLY A 53 8.59 0.10 11.30
CA GLY A 53 9.23 1.17 12.06
C GLY A 53 8.25 2.14 12.74
N GLU A 54 8.84 3.10 13.46
CA GLU A 54 8.15 4.08 14.32
C GLU A 54 7.60 3.46 15.62
N ILE A 55 6.29 3.23 15.73
CA ILE A 55 5.65 2.76 16.98
C ILE A 55 6.08 1.32 17.31
N SER A 56 6.29 0.50 16.28
CA SER A 56 6.69 -0.90 16.41
C SER A 56 7.65 -1.24 15.28
N ALA A 57 8.63 -2.11 15.56
CA ALA A 57 9.64 -2.48 14.57
C ALA A 57 9.01 -3.08 13.30
N LEU A 58 8.08 -4.03 13.47
CA LEU A 58 7.33 -4.66 12.40
C LEU A 58 5.98 -5.16 12.94
N VAL A 59 4.89 -4.86 12.22
CA VAL A 59 3.57 -5.44 12.46
C VAL A 59 3.04 -6.01 11.16
N VAL A 60 2.66 -7.29 11.17
CA VAL A 60 2.06 -7.97 10.00
C VAL A 60 0.60 -8.26 10.29
N TYR A 61 -0.30 -7.63 9.53
CA TYR A 61 -1.72 -7.89 9.67
C TYR A 61 -2.16 -9.16 8.92
N GLY A 62 -3.35 -9.64 9.27
CA GLY A 62 -3.99 -10.77 8.59
C GLY A 62 -4.35 -10.47 7.13
N ASN A 63 -4.84 -11.50 6.43
CA ASN A 63 -5.33 -11.34 5.06
C ASN A 63 -6.72 -10.70 5.03
N PHE A 64 -6.89 -9.75 4.11
CA PHE A 64 -8.14 -9.10 3.77
C PHE A 64 -8.45 -9.30 2.29
N ASP A 65 -9.68 -8.97 1.90
CA ASP A 65 -10.15 -8.98 0.53
C ASP A 65 -9.78 -7.67 -0.13
N CYS A 66 -9.12 -7.75 -1.28
CA CYS A 66 -8.85 -6.62 -2.16
C CYS A 66 -9.38 -6.93 -3.56
N ARG A 67 -9.75 -5.88 -4.30
CA ARG A 67 -10.09 -5.97 -5.73
C ARG A 67 -9.32 -4.91 -6.48
N ILE A 68 -8.80 -5.30 -7.64
CA ILE A 68 -8.31 -4.36 -8.65
C ILE A 68 -9.17 -4.50 -9.90
N THR A 69 -9.78 -3.42 -10.39
CA THR A 69 -10.59 -3.40 -11.62
C THR A 69 -9.94 -2.54 -12.68
N GLU A 70 -9.96 -2.99 -13.93
CA GLU A 70 -9.51 -2.17 -15.06
C GLU A 70 -10.45 -0.98 -15.26
N ALA A 71 -9.88 0.21 -15.44
CA ALA A 71 -10.60 1.48 -15.56
C ALA A 71 -10.23 2.24 -16.85
N GLY A 72 -9.48 1.61 -17.75
CA GLY A 72 -9.03 2.15 -19.02
C GLY A 72 -7.56 1.80 -19.30
N PRO A 73 -7.04 2.17 -20.48
CA PRO A 73 -5.65 1.91 -20.84
C PRO A 73 -4.68 2.47 -19.80
N GLY A 74 -3.88 1.60 -19.18
CA GLY A 74 -2.90 1.99 -18.16
C GLY A 74 -3.50 2.51 -16.85
N ARG A 75 -4.79 2.22 -16.58
CA ARG A 75 -5.50 2.70 -15.39
C ARG A 75 -6.31 1.59 -14.74
N TRP A 76 -6.22 1.48 -13.42
CA TRP A 76 -7.01 0.56 -12.61
C TRP A 76 -7.56 1.27 -11.37
N GLU A 77 -8.61 0.72 -10.78
CA GLU A 77 -9.08 1.10 -9.44
C GLU A 77 -8.81 -0.05 -8.49
N MET A 78 -8.26 0.27 -7.32
CA MET A 78 -7.95 -0.69 -6.27
C MET A 78 -8.76 -0.38 -5.02
N GLN A 79 -9.27 -1.43 -4.35
CA GLN A 79 -10.03 -1.31 -3.11
C GLN A 79 -9.71 -2.44 -2.14
N LYS A 80 -9.48 -2.10 -0.87
CA LYS A 80 -9.43 -3.05 0.26
C LYS A 80 -10.82 -3.18 0.89
N ARG A 81 -11.47 -4.32 0.64
CA ARG A 81 -12.89 -4.64 0.90
C ARG A 81 -13.19 -5.34 2.22
N THR A 82 -12.19 -5.89 2.95
CA THR A 82 -12.35 -6.24 4.39
C THR A 82 -11.32 -5.59 5.37
N GLY A 83 -11.64 -5.57 6.67
CA GLY A 83 -10.85 -4.94 7.75
C GLY A 83 -11.37 -3.58 8.23
N SER A 84 -10.89 -3.13 9.40
CA SER A 84 -11.26 -1.82 10.00
C SER A 84 -10.61 -0.65 9.29
N GLN A 85 -9.36 -0.78 8.86
CA GLN A 85 -8.69 0.21 8.02
C GLN A 85 -8.84 -0.18 6.55
N ARG A 86 -9.29 0.78 5.76
CA ARG A 86 -9.61 0.68 4.33
C ARG A 86 -8.60 1.48 3.52
N THR A 87 -8.45 1.10 2.27
CA THR A 87 -7.77 1.93 1.28
C THR A 87 -8.44 1.75 -0.07
N GLU A 88 -8.59 2.85 -0.80
CA GLU A 88 -9.03 2.82 -2.20
C GLU A 88 -8.42 3.95 -3.02
N GLY A 89 -8.28 3.70 -4.32
CA GLY A 89 -7.73 4.69 -5.23
C GLY A 89 -7.32 4.14 -6.59
N ALA A 90 -6.84 5.05 -7.42
CA ALA A 90 -6.45 4.77 -8.78
C ALA A 90 -5.00 4.31 -8.87
N ILE A 91 -4.74 3.25 -9.65
CA ILE A 91 -3.41 2.88 -10.11
C ILE A 91 -3.25 3.42 -11.53
N VAL A 92 -2.19 4.19 -11.77
CA VAL A 92 -1.93 4.82 -13.07
C VAL A 92 -0.53 4.46 -13.55
N SER A 93 -0.44 4.02 -14.80
CA SER A 93 0.84 3.80 -15.48
C SER A 93 1.52 5.12 -15.83
N GLY A 94 2.78 5.24 -15.41
CA GLY A 94 3.67 6.34 -15.76
C GLY A 94 4.74 5.95 -16.79
N PRO A 95 5.64 6.88 -17.10
CA PRO A 95 6.80 6.62 -17.97
C PRO A 95 7.66 5.46 -17.44
N GLY A 96 8.31 4.75 -18.36
CA GLY A 96 9.22 3.65 -18.00
C GLY A 96 8.53 2.43 -17.38
N GLY A 97 7.20 2.31 -17.49
CA GLY A 97 6.45 1.18 -16.91
C GLY A 97 6.22 1.29 -15.40
N THR A 98 6.47 2.45 -14.80
CA THR A 98 6.16 2.71 -13.40
C THR A 98 4.65 2.68 -13.16
N LEU A 99 4.22 2.24 -11.99
CA LEU A 99 2.84 2.33 -11.55
C LEU A 99 2.77 3.14 -10.25
N THR A 100 1.92 4.16 -10.25
CA THR A 100 1.66 4.98 -9.06
C THR A 100 0.24 4.74 -8.59
N TYR A 101 0.09 4.52 -7.29
CA TYR A 101 -1.20 4.46 -6.61
C TYR A 101 -1.53 5.84 -6.03
N TYR A 102 -2.64 6.41 -6.48
CA TYR A 102 -3.24 7.64 -5.98
C TYR A 102 -4.49 7.27 -5.20
N GLY A 103 -4.32 6.98 -3.92
CA GLY A 103 -5.42 6.54 -3.07
C GLY A 103 -5.39 7.10 -1.68
N VAL A 104 -6.44 6.79 -0.95
CA VAL A 104 -6.71 7.29 0.39
C VAL A 104 -6.84 6.14 1.36
N GLY A 105 -6.42 6.35 2.61
CA GLY A 105 -6.70 5.47 3.73
C GLY A 105 -7.86 6.02 4.56
N TYR A 106 -8.74 5.16 5.07
CA TYR A 106 -9.89 5.58 5.89
C TYR A 106 -10.37 4.46 6.83
N VAL A 107 -11.15 4.82 7.85
CA VAL A 107 -11.78 3.87 8.78
C VAL A 107 -13.10 3.35 8.19
N ALA A 108 -13.31 2.04 8.27
CA ALA A 108 -14.51 1.38 7.79
C ALA A 108 -15.78 1.99 8.40
N GLY A 109 -16.76 2.30 7.55
CA GLY A 109 -17.99 2.98 7.94
C GLY A 109 -17.95 4.50 7.76
N GLY A 110 -16.76 5.09 7.58
CA GLY A 110 -16.62 6.46 7.05
C GLY A 110 -16.64 6.48 5.52
N PRO A 111 -17.05 7.61 4.89
CA PRO A 111 -16.92 7.80 3.46
C PRO A 111 -15.45 7.83 3.04
N ALA A 112 -15.12 7.15 1.95
CA ALA A 112 -13.90 7.46 1.22
C ALA A 112 -14.09 8.78 0.47
N VAL A 113 -13.21 9.73 0.71
CA VAL A 113 -13.13 10.97 -0.09
C VAL A 113 -12.17 10.71 -1.25
N ASP A 114 -12.52 11.18 -2.44
CA ASP A 114 -11.63 11.08 -3.61
C ASP A 114 -10.26 11.70 -3.30
N TYR A 115 -9.19 11.06 -3.77
CA TYR A 115 -7.81 11.55 -3.57
C TYR A 115 -7.63 13.00 -4.03
N ALA A 116 -8.27 13.41 -5.13
CA ALA A 116 -8.22 14.77 -5.66
C ALA A 116 -9.01 15.80 -4.82
N GLY A 117 -9.88 15.33 -3.93
CA GLY A 117 -10.64 16.16 -3.00
C GLY A 117 -9.95 16.40 -1.66
N LEU A 118 -8.76 15.82 -1.44
CA LEU A 118 -7.97 16.07 -0.23
C LEU A 118 -7.33 17.47 -0.24
N PRO A 119 -7.12 18.09 0.93
CA PRO A 119 -6.32 19.30 1.05
C PRO A 119 -4.95 19.10 0.37
N PRO A 120 -4.53 19.96 -0.56
CA PRO A 120 -3.30 19.72 -1.32
C PRO A 120 -2.03 19.98 -0.52
N ASP A 121 -2.10 20.87 0.47
CA ASP A 121 -0.94 21.41 1.19
C ASP A 121 -0.87 20.97 2.66
N ASP A 122 -1.86 20.22 3.14
CA ASP A 122 -1.88 19.68 4.49
C ASP A 122 -2.34 18.23 4.53
N GLN A 123 -1.91 17.52 5.58
CA GLN A 123 -2.22 16.10 5.79
C GLN A 123 -3.39 15.92 6.78
N THR A 124 -4.24 16.94 6.92
CA THR A 124 -5.35 16.89 7.86
C THR A 124 -6.34 15.83 7.43
N ALA A 125 -6.68 14.92 8.34
CA ALA A 125 -7.67 13.90 8.07
C ALA A 125 -9.05 14.54 7.87
N ILE A 126 -9.78 14.09 6.85
CA ILE A 126 -11.16 14.50 6.61
C ILE A 126 -12.12 13.61 7.42
N GLU A 127 -13.00 14.25 8.18
CA GLU A 127 -14.08 13.58 8.91
C GLU A 127 -15.41 13.59 8.13
N PRO A 128 -16.28 12.59 8.32
CA PRO A 128 -16.09 11.43 9.19
C PRO A 128 -15.19 10.35 8.57
N GLY A 129 -14.49 9.58 9.39
CA GLY A 129 -13.76 8.38 8.95
C GLY A 129 -12.25 8.54 8.80
N GLN A 130 -11.70 9.69 9.22
CA GLN A 130 -10.27 9.96 9.23
C GLN A 130 -9.61 9.70 7.87
N THR A 131 -10.20 10.21 6.80
CA THR A 131 -9.67 9.98 5.46
C THR A 131 -8.39 10.77 5.25
N VAL A 132 -7.32 10.08 4.85
CA VAL A 132 -5.98 10.65 4.66
C VAL A 132 -5.38 10.24 3.33
N ALA A 133 -4.45 11.04 2.80
CA ALA A 133 -3.69 10.68 1.61
C ALA A 133 -2.85 9.43 1.86
N GLN A 134 -2.85 8.50 0.92
CA GLN A 134 -2.03 7.29 0.97
C GLN A 134 -1.41 6.97 -0.41
N PRO A 135 -0.62 7.89 -0.99
CA PRO A 135 0.03 7.66 -2.27
C PRO A 135 1.09 6.57 -2.15
N GLY A 136 1.23 5.74 -3.18
CA GLY A 136 2.18 4.63 -3.17
C GLY A 136 2.72 4.26 -4.55
N ILE A 137 3.70 3.35 -4.55
CA ILE A 137 4.27 2.75 -5.77
C ILE A 137 3.75 1.33 -5.86
N VAL A 138 3.26 0.94 -7.03
CA VAL A 138 2.81 -0.43 -7.26
C VAL A 138 3.89 -1.20 -8.00
N GLU A 139 4.26 -2.35 -7.47
CA GLU A 139 5.15 -3.30 -8.13
C GLU A 139 4.41 -4.61 -8.34
N GLN A 140 4.27 -5.03 -9.60
CA GLN A 140 3.82 -6.37 -9.91
C GLN A 140 5.05 -7.27 -10.12
N VAL A 141 5.26 -8.22 -9.21
CA VAL A 141 6.37 -9.19 -9.29
C VAL A 141 6.00 -10.33 -10.22
N SER A 142 4.76 -10.79 -10.13
CA SER A 142 4.21 -11.81 -11.01
C SER A 142 2.72 -11.59 -11.19
N GLN A 143 2.13 -12.44 -12.02
CA GLN A 143 0.69 -12.53 -12.12
C GLN A 143 0.03 -12.73 -10.75
N THR A 144 0.63 -13.49 -9.83
CA THR A 144 0.03 -13.82 -8.53
C THR A 144 0.60 -13.07 -7.33
N HIS A 145 1.55 -12.15 -7.56
CA HIS A 145 2.27 -11.44 -6.51
C HIS A 145 2.46 -9.98 -6.92
N ALA A 146 1.87 -9.08 -6.15
CA ALA A 146 2.11 -7.65 -6.27
C ALA A 146 2.29 -7.02 -4.89
N ARG A 147 2.73 -5.77 -4.86
CA ARG A 147 2.82 -4.97 -3.64
C ARG A 147 2.58 -3.51 -3.94
N VAL A 148 1.98 -2.81 -2.97
CA VAL A 148 1.98 -1.35 -2.93
C VAL A 148 2.93 -0.92 -1.82
N LEU A 149 3.85 -0.02 -2.16
CA LEU A 149 4.85 0.54 -1.27
C LEU A 149 4.43 1.96 -0.89
N PHE A 150 4.21 2.21 0.40
CA PHE A 150 3.80 3.51 0.91
C PHE A 150 4.93 4.11 1.75
N PRO A 151 5.71 5.05 1.18
CA PRO A 151 6.70 5.79 1.96
C PRO A 151 6.01 6.82 2.85
N ASP A 152 6.36 6.85 4.14
CA ASP A 152 5.92 7.86 5.10
C ASP A 152 4.38 8.02 5.16
N PRO A 153 3.64 6.92 5.40
CA PRO A 153 2.18 7.02 5.52
C PRO A 153 1.81 7.90 6.72
N ILE A 154 0.72 8.66 6.59
CA ILE A 154 0.25 9.59 7.63
C ILE A 154 -0.03 8.87 8.97
N LEU A 155 -0.34 7.57 8.93
CA LEU A 155 -0.74 6.80 10.11
C LEU A 155 0.31 5.76 10.52
N GLU A 156 0.94 6.02 11.66
CA GLU A 156 1.48 5.02 12.61
C GLU A 156 2.51 4.04 12.02
N SER A 157 3.45 4.55 11.20
CA SER A 157 4.60 3.78 10.68
C SER A 157 5.51 4.65 9.81
N ARG A 158 6.78 4.26 9.68
CA ARG A 158 7.71 4.88 8.73
C ARG A 158 7.47 4.41 7.28
N PHE A 159 7.00 3.18 7.12
CA PHE A 159 6.78 2.59 5.81
C PHE A 159 5.70 1.50 5.90
N ASP A 160 4.74 1.54 4.98
CA ASP A 160 3.74 0.48 4.84
C ASP A 160 3.95 -0.30 3.54
N ILE A 161 3.68 -1.60 3.61
CA ILE A 161 3.57 -2.46 2.43
C ILE A 161 2.17 -3.07 2.42
N LEU A 162 1.45 -2.91 1.32
CA LEU A 162 0.25 -3.72 1.06
C LEU A 162 0.63 -4.86 0.13
N TYR A 163 0.88 -6.02 0.74
CA TYR A 163 1.28 -7.24 0.05
C TYR A 163 0.05 -7.92 -0.54
N LEU A 164 0.05 -8.16 -1.86
CA LEU A 164 -1.05 -8.74 -2.62
C LEU A 164 -0.67 -10.13 -3.17
N THR A 165 -1.55 -11.11 -2.94
CA THR A 165 -1.41 -12.50 -3.40
C THR A 165 -2.71 -13.04 -3.98
N ARG A 166 -2.63 -13.97 -4.93
CA ARG A 166 -3.77 -14.76 -5.43
C ARG A 166 -3.38 -16.22 -5.65
#